data_AF-A0A3D4BB96-F1
#
_entry.id   AF-A0A3D4BB96-F1
#
_cell.length_a   1.000
_cell.length_b   1.000
_cell.length_c   1.000
_cell.angle_alpha   90.00
_cell.angle_beta   90.00
_cell.angle_gamma   90.00
#
_symmetry.space_group_name_H-M   'P 1'
#
loop_
_entity.id
_entity.type
_entity.pdbx_description
1 polymer ?
#
loop_
_entity_poly.entity_id
_entity_poly.type
_entity_poly.pdbx_seq_one_letter_code
_entity_poly.pdbx_strand_id
1 'polypeptide(L)'
;MASIIRMGTGQLPTDRFLHRCGIGFKMLLSQNSMIRDRPVVSFIHSFLAWTFILYLLVNVVDVLEGMINGYHFLESSFAGHVYRFLVDVTSMTALIGMIFFL
;
A
#
# COMPACT_ATOMS: atom_id res chain seq x y z
N MET A 1 14.90 8.65 -25.76
CA MET A 1 13.86 8.84 -24.73
C MET A 1 12.56 9.44 -25.28
N ALA A 2 12.60 10.57 -25.99
CA ALA A 2 11.40 11.22 -26.57
C ALA A 2 10.57 10.31 -27.52
N SER A 3 11.21 9.38 -28.21
CA SER A 3 10.54 8.41 -29.11
C SER A 3 9.57 7.47 -28.37
N ILE A 4 9.90 7.07 -27.14
CA ILE A 4 9.08 6.13 -26.34
C ILE A 4 7.86 6.85 -25.75
N ILE A 5 8.01 8.10 -25.33
CA ILE A 5 6.91 8.94 -24.81
C ILE A 5 5.85 9.18 -25.91
N ARG A 6 6.27 9.27 -27.17
CA ARG A 6 5.39 9.40 -28.34
C ARG A 6 4.66 8.12 -28.76
N MET A 7 4.93 6.96 -28.14
CA MET A 7 4.24 5.70 -28.44
C MET A 7 2.86 5.59 -27.78
N GLY A 8 2.54 6.47 -26.82
CA GLY A 8 1.19 6.53 -26.25
C GLY A 8 0.18 7.00 -27.29
N THR A 9 -1.02 6.44 -27.27
CA THR A 9 -2.12 6.75 -28.21
C THR A 9 -2.65 8.19 -28.12
N GLY A 10 -2.05 9.06 -27.31
CA GLY A 10 -2.43 10.46 -27.11
C GLY A 10 -3.77 10.66 -26.40
N GLN A 11 -4.52 9.58 -26.15
CA GLN A 11 -5.82 9.59 -25.50
C GLN A 11 -5.73 8.73 -24.24
N LEU A 12 -6.08 9.32 -23.09
CA LEU A 12 -6.37 8.55 -21.88
C LEU A 12 -7.63 7.71 -22.16
N PRO A 13 -7.57 6.37 -22.09
CA PRO A 13 -8.76 5.55 -22.23
C PRO A 13 -9.61 5.72 -20.98
N THR A 14 -10.53 6.69 -21.03
CA THR A 14 -11.49 7.02 -19.96
C THR A 14 -12.70 6.10 -19.99
N ASP A 15 -12.80 5.21 -20.97
CA ASP A 15 -13.84 4.21 -21.06
C ASP A 15 -13.77 3.26 -19.86
N ARG A 16 -14.94 2.99 -19.26
CA ARG A 16 -15.10 2.08 -18.12
C ARG A 16 -14.13 2.38 -16.96
N PHE A 17 -13.88 3.67 -16.70
CA PHE A 17 -12.93 4.13 -15.67
C PHE A 17 -13.09 3.40 -14.33
N LEU A 18 -14.30 3.34 -13.77
CA LEU A 18 -14.58 2.68 -12.50
C LEU A 18 -14.17 1.19 -12.50
N HIS A 19 -14.46 0.48 -13.59
CA HIS A 19 -14.08 -0.93 -13.74
C HIS A 19 -12.57 -1.10 -13.77
N ARG A 20 -11.85 -0.21 -14.46
CA ARG A 20 -10.37 -0.24 -14.55
C ARG A 20 -9.73 0.12 -13.21
N CYS A 21 -10.30 1.08 -12.46
CA CYS A 21 -9.90 1.38 -11.09
C CYS A 21 -10.06 0.16 -10.18
N GLY A 22 -11.18 -0.58 -10.30
CA GLY A 22 -11.39 -1.83 -9.55
C GLY A 22 -10.34 -2.90 -9.87
N ILE A 23 -9.97 -3.06 -11.14
CA ILE A 23 -8.87 -3.94 -11.54
C ILE A 23 -7.55 -3.49 -10.92
N GLY A 24 -7.24 -2.19 -11.00
CA GLY A 24 -6.03 -1.62 -10.44
C GLY A 24 -5.93 -1.82 -8.93
N PHE A 25 -7.02 -1.58 -8.20
CA PHE A 25 -7.10 -1.81 -6.76
C PHE A 25 -6.89 -3.29 -6.41
N LYS A 26 -7.53 -4.20 -7.15
CA LYS A 26 -7.31 -5.65 -6.99
C LYS A 26 -5.85 -6.04 -7.23
N MET A 27 -5.21 -5.47 -8.25
CA MET A 27 -3.80 -5.73 -8.55
C MET A 27 -2.88 -5.15 -7.47
N LEU A 28 -3.17 -3.94 -6.96
CA LEU A 28 -2.46 -3.31 -5.86
C LEU A 28 -2.50 -4.15 -4.58
N LEU A 29 -3.66 -4.72 -4.23
CA LEU A 29 -3.74 -5.56 -3.04
C LEU A 29 -3.12 -6.95 -3.26
N SER A 30 -3.35 -7.55 -4.43
CA SER A 30 -2.92 -8.94 -4.65
C SER A 30 -1.43 -9.08 -4.98
N GLN A 31 -0.77 -8.05 -5.53
CA GLN A 31 0.63 -8.08 -5.98
C GLN A 31 0.95 -9.23 -6.97
N ASN A 32 -0.07 -9.93 -7.48
CA ASN A 32 0.06 -11.21 -8.19
C ASN A 32 0.82 -11.11 -9.52
N SER A 33 0.81 -9.95 -10.17
CA SER A 33 1.47 -9.76 -11.46
C SER A 33 3.00 -9.82 -11.37
N MET A 34 3.58 -9.60 -10.18
CA MET A 34 5.03 -9.43 -10.01
C MET A 34 5.78 -10.72 -9.66
N ILE A 35 5.09 -11.77 -9.18
CA ILE A 35 5.73 -12.95 -8.57
C ILE A 35 6.42 -13.87 -9.61
N ARG A 36 6.22 -13.66 -10.91
CA ARG A 36 6.67 -14.59 -11.97
C ARG A 36 8.18 -14.66 -12.19
N ASP A 37 8.88 -13.52 -12.25
CA ASP A 37 10.25 -13.51 -12.77
C ASP A 37 11.32 -13.58 -11.67
N ARG A 38 11.01 -13.06 -10.48
CA ARG A 38 11.95 -12.98 -9.34
C ARG A 38 11.21 -13.23 -8.02
N PRO A 39 10.89 -14.49 -7.68
CA PRO A 39 9.95 -14.80 -6.60
C PRO A 39 10.37 -14.24 -5.24
N VAL A 40 11.67 -14.30 -4.91
CA VAL A 40 12.20 -13.76 -3.63
C VAL A 40 12.05 -12.24 -3.57
N VAL A 41 12.50 -11.55 -4.62
CA VAL A 41 12.47 -10.09 -4.70
C VAL A 41 11.02 -9.59 -4.68
N SER A 42 10.14 -10.23 -5.45
CA SER A 42 8.72 -9.90 -5.52
C SER A 42 7.98 -10.19 -4.22
N PHE A 43 8.38 -11.23 -3.48
CA PHE A 43 7.85 -11.52 -2.16
C PHE A 43 8.22 -10.42 -1.15
N ILE A 44 9.50 -10.01 -1.10
CA ILE A 44 9.95 -8.93 -0.21
C ILE A 44 9.28 -7.59 -0.58
N HIS A 45 9.16 -7.29 -1.88
CA HIS A 45 8.42 -6.11 -2.35
C HIS A 45 6.95 -6.14 -1.91
N SER A 46 6.31 -7.32 -1.93
CA SER A 46 4.92 -7.44 -1.53
C SER A 46 4.72 -7.04 -0.06
N PHE A 47 5.67 -7.36 0.82
CA PHE A 47 5.64 -6.86 2.20
C PHE A 47 5.71 -5.34 2.26
N LEU A 48 6.63 -4.71 1.53
CA LEU A 48 6.72 -3.25 1.48
C LEU A 48 5.43 -2.60 0.97
N ALA A 49 4.85 -3.13 -0.10
CA ALA A 49 3.59 -2.63 -0.65
C ALA A 49 2.47 -2.65 0.39
N TRP A 50 2.32 -3.77 1.11
CA TRP A 50 1.34 -3.89 2.20
C TRP A 50 1.67 -2.98 3.39
N THR A 51 2.94 -2.78 3.74
CA THR A 51 3.32 -1.79 4.76
C THR A 51 2.90 -0.39 4.35
N PHE A 52 3.18 0.06 3.13
CA PHE A 52 2.79 1.41 2.69
C PHE A 52 1.28 1.60 2.70
N ILE A 53 0.51 0.58 2.30
CA ILE A 53 -0.96 0.61 2.39
C ILE A 53 -1.38 0.75 3.86
N LEU A 54 -0.85 -0.10 4.74
CA LEU A 54 -1.17 -0.03 6.17
C LEU A 54 -0.80 1.32 6.78
N TYR A 55 0.37 1.87 6.43
CA TYR A 55 0.79 3.20 6.88
C TYR A 55 -0.15 4.29 6.41
N LEU A 56 -0.61 4.26 5.15
CA LEU A 56 -1.59 5.23 4.69
C LEU A 56 -2.85 5.19 5.56
N LEU A 57 -3.35 3.99 5.90
CA LEU A 57 -4.51 3.82 6.76
C LEU A 57 -4.26 4.33 8.19
N VAL A 58 -3.11 3.99 8.77
CA VAL A 58 -2.70 4.45 10.11
C VAL A 58 -2.63 5.98 10.13
N ASN A 59 -1.99 6.59 9.13
CA ASN A 59 -1.89 8.05 9.04
C ASN A 59 -3.26 8.71 8.91
N VAL A 60 -4.21 8.11 8.17
CA VAL A 60 -5.59 8.63 8.10
C VAL A 60 -6.24 8.61 9.49
N VAL A 61 -6.08 7.52 10.25
CA VAL A 61 -6.58 7.42 11.62
C VAL A 61 -5.94 8.48 12.52
N ASP A 62 -4.62 8.63 12.47
CA ASP A 62 -3.87 9.59 13.29
C ASP A 62 -4.29 11.03 12.97
N VAL A 63 -4.53 11.35 11.69
CA VAL A 63 -5.07 12.65 11.26
C VAL A 63 -6.48 12.86 11.83
N LEU A 64 -7.33 11.84 11.82
CA LEU A 64 -8.67 11.95 12.39
C LEU A 64 -8.64 12.16 13.91
N GLU A 65 -7.76 11.45 14.64
CA GLU A 65 -7.53 11.68 16.07
C GLU A 65 -7.01 13.09 16.36
N GLY A 66 -6.08 13.60 15.54
CA GLY A 66 -5.54 14.94 15.69
C GLY A 66 -6.53 16.06 15.34
N MET A 67 -7.47 15.82 14.43
CA MET A 67 -8.40 16.84 13.92
C MET A 67 -9.76 16.85 14.63
N ILE A 68 -10.22 15.71 15.15
CA ILE A 68 -11.55 15.57 15.75
C ILE A 68 -11.41 15.47 17.28
N ASN A 69 -11.83 16.52 17.98
CA ASN A 69 -11.80 16.54 19.45
C ASN A 69 -12.66 15.39 20.03
N GLY A 70 -12.06 14.59 20.90
CA GLY A 70 -12.73 13.47 21.58
C GLY A 70 -12.86 12.20 20.73
N TYR A 71 -12.30 12.16 19.52
CA TYR A 71 -12.17 10.92 18.76
C TYR A 71 -10.89 10.18 19.19
N HIS A 72 -11.07 8.95 19.67
CA HIS A 72 -9.98 8.05 20.00
C HIS A 72 -10.20 6.71 19.31
N PHE A 73 -9.26 6.32 18.47
CA PHE A 73 -9.32 5.09 17.71
C PHE A 73 -8.81 3.92 18.54
N LEU A 74 -9.72 2.98 18.81
CA LEU A 74 -9.44 1.69 19.46
C LEU A 74 -8.75 1.75 20.84
N GLU A 75 -8.61 2.92 21.47
CA GLU A 75 -8.13 3.19 22.84
C GLU A 75 -7.28 2.08 23.49
N SER A 76 -7.57 1.69 24.74
CA SER A 76 -6.96 0.57 25.49
C SER A 76 -7.73 -0.74 25.28
N SER A 77 -8.46 -0.85 24.18
CA SER A 77 -9.18 -2.08 23.85
C SER A 77 -8.20 -3.18 23.43
N PHE A 78 -8.57 -4.44 23.64
CA PHE A 78 -7.79 -5.58 23.15
C PHE A 78 -7.54 -5.49 21.63
N ALA A 79 -8.54 -5.05 20.85
CA ALA A 79 -8.42 -4.84 19.42
C ALA A 79 -7.39 -3.74 19.08
N GLY A 80 -7.32 -2.67 19.86
CA GLY A 80 -6.32 -1.61 19.71
C GLY A 80 -4.90 -2.10 19.98
N HIS A 81 -4.71 -2.98 20.96
CA HIS A 81 -3.41 -3.61 21.20
C HIS A 81 -2.99 -4.53 20.05
N VAL A 82 -3.91 -5.34 19.53
CA VAL A 82 -3.65 -6.19 18.35
C VAL A 82 -3.30 -5.33 17.13
N TYR A 83 -4.05 -4.26 16.89
CA TYR A 83 -3.78 -3.31 15.80
C TYR A 83 -2.38 -2.72 15.91
N ARG A 84 -2.01 -2.15 17.07
CA ARG A 84 -0.67 -1.56 17.28
C ARG A 84 0.44 -2.59 17.08
N PHE A 85 0.27 -3.79 17.61
CA PHE A 85 1.22 -4.89 17.41
C PHE A 85 1.41 -5.24 15.91
N LEU A 86 0.32 -5.33 15.15
CA LEU A 86 0.39 -5.59 13.71
C LEU A 86 1.09 -4.45 12.96
N VAL A 87 0.81 -3.20 13.33
CA VAL A 87 1.47 -2.01 12.76
C VAL A 87 2.97 -2.02 13.06
N ASP A 88 3.38 -2.35 14.29
CA ASP A 88 4.78 -2.43 14.69
C ASP A 88 5.53 -3.53 13.91
N VAL A 89 4.97 -4.73 13.85
CA VAL A 89 5.57 -5.86 13.09
C VAL A 89 5.70 -5.52 11.60
N THR A 90 4.65 -4.93 11.03
CA THR A 90 4.65 -4.54 9.62
C THR A 90 5.67 -3.43 9.35
N SER A 91 5.84 -2.50 10.30
CA SER A 91 6.86 -1.44 10.25
C SER A 91 8.28 -1.99 10.27
N MET A 92 8.57 -2.96 11.14
CA MET A 92 9.88 -3.63 11.18
C MET A 92 10.18 -4.34 9.86
N THR A 93 9.17 -5.02 9.29
CA THR A 93 9.30 -5.71 7.99
C THR A 93 9.64 -4.73 6.87
N ALA A 94 9.10 -3.50 6.94
CA ALA A 94 9.41 -2.45 5.98
C ALA A 94 10.86 -1.99 6.06
N LEU A 95 11.40 -1.79 7.27
CA LEU A 95 12.81 -1.42 7.44
C LEU A 95 13.73 -2.49 6.85
N ILE A 96 13.43 -3.77 7.10
CA ILE A 96 14.18 -4.90 6.53
C ILE A 96 14.08 -4.89 5.00
N GLY A 97 12.88 -4.68 4.46
CA GLY A 97 12.65 -4.58 3.02
C GLY A 97 13.43 -3.43 2.38
N MET A 98 13.39 -2.24 2.99
CA MET A 98 14.13 -1.06 2.51
C MET A 98 15.63 -1.34 2.46
N ILE A 99 16.19 -1.96 3.51
CA ILE A 99 17.62 -2.35 3.52
C ILE A 99 17.94 -3.34 2.41
N PHE A 100 17.04 -4.28 2.12
CA PHE A 100 17.23 -5.27 1.05
C PHE A 100 17.25 -4.65 -0.35
N PHE A 101 16.54 -3.54 -0.57
CA PHE A 101 16.40 -2.89 -1.88
C PHE A 101 17.37 -1.72 -2.12
N LEU A 102 18.09 -1.26 -1.08
CA LEU A 102 19.16 -0.26 -1.19
C LEU A 102 20.43 -0.88 -1.81
#